data_AF-A0A5D0I9R9-F1
#
_entry.id   AF-A0A5D0I9R9-F1
#
_cell.length_a   1.000
_cell.length_b   1.000
_cell.length_c   1.000
_cell.angle_alpha   90.00
_cell.angle_beta   90.00
_cell.angle_gamma   90.00
#
_symmetry.space_group_name_H-M   'P 1'
#
loop_
_entity.id
_entity.type
_entity.pdbx_description
1 polymer ?
#
loop_
_entity_poly.entity_id
_entity_poly.type
_entity_poly.pdbx_seq_one_letter_code
_entity_poly.pdbx_strand_id
1 'polypeptide(L)'
;AMVNTYDEWVELYRKLIYWEIQLEDIEDTGMFEILESQKNEANIQFGKFIEKNYPKWFEANTNAPVMSHTLFKEKVVPEITPKQPTLLLVIDNLRYDQWKAFEPIISNYYKKEKEDAFFSILPSATQYARNAIFSGLMPSDMETLFPQFWKNDTDDGGKNLHEADFLNAQMKRLGLNNLNYEYHKITNLKNGKKLAENFSALKNNDLTVVVYNFVDMLSHAKTEMEVVKELASNDKAYRSLTQSWFKNSPLLDMIQQAQQLGFKLILTTDHGTINV
;
A
#
# COMPACT_ATOMS: atom_id res chain seq x y z
N ALA A 1 17.22 19.98 13.55
CA ALA A 1 16.74 20.88 12.47
C ALA A 1 15.22 20.76 12.41
N MET A 2 14.50 21.87 12.20
CA MET A 2 13.03 21.86 12.11
C MET A 2 12.64 21.26 10.75
N VAL A 3 11.84 20.19 10.76
CA VAL A 3 11.34 19.52 9.55
C VAL A 3 10.13 20.31 9.03
N ASN A 4 10.22 20.83 7.80
CA ASN A 4 9.27 21.81 7.28
C ASN A 4 8.63 21.43 5.95
N THR A 5 9.13 20.40 5.26
CA THR A 5 8.59 19.92 3.98
C THR A 5 8.18 18.46 4.08
N TYR A 6 7.27 18.02 3.19
CA TYR A 6 6.84 16.61 3.17
C TYR A 6 8.01 15.67 2.83
N ASP A 7 8.95 16.09 1.99
CA ASP A 7 10.15 15.31 1.66
C ASP A 7 11.06 15.10 2.88
N GLU A 8 11.28 16.15 3.69
CA GLU A 8 12.05 16.02 4.92
C GLU A 8 11.36 15.10 5.95
N TRP A 9 10.01 15.10 5.99
CA TRP A 9 9.24 14.16 6.81
C TRP A 9 9.41 12.71 6.35
N VAL A 10 9.39 12.48 5.04
CA VAL A 10 9.67 11.17 4.45
C VAL A 10 11.07 10.70 4.85
N GLU A 11 12.08 11.55 4.71
CA GLU A 11 13.46 11.21 5.07
C GLU A 11 13.64 10.98 6.57
N LEU A 12 12.96 11.76 7.42
CA LEU A 12 12.94 11.50 8.87
C LEU A 12 12.32 10.14 9.17
N TYR A 13 11.14 9.85 8.62
CA TYR A 13 10.46 8.58 8.86
C TYR A 13 11.29 7.38 8.39
N ARG A 14 11.94 7.49 7.22
CA ARG A 14 12.88 6.48 6.72
C ARG A 14 14.02 6.20 7.69
N LYS A 15 14.60 7.25 8.30
CA LYS A 15 15.66 7.11 9.31
C LYS A 15 15.16 6.47 10.60
N LEU A 16 13.98 6.85 11.07
CA LEU A 16 13.37 6.26 12.27
C LEU A 16 13.15 4.75 12.08
N ILE A 17 12.58 4.35 10.94
CA ILE A 17 12.36 2.93 10.63
C ILE A 17 13.67 2.17 10.41
N TYR A 18 14.67 2.79 9.78
CA TYR A 18 15.99 2.19 9.66
C TYR A 18 16.58 1.86 11.03
N TRP A 19 16.60 2.83 11.95
CA TRP A 19 17.14 2.61 13.29
C TRP A 19 16.30 1.66 14.13
N GLU A 20 14.97 1.67 13.97
CA GLU A 20 14.10 0.68 14.60
C GLU A 20 14.56 -0.74 14.25
N ILE A 21 14.76 -1.01 12.96
CA ILE A 21 15.18 -2.33 12.47
C ILE A 21 16.61 -2.66 12.92
N GLN A 22 17.54 -1.69 12.90
CA GLN A 22 18.92 -1.94 13.33
C GLN A 22 19.06 -2.22 14.84
N LEU A 23 18.21 -1.60 15.65
CA LEU A 23 18.23 -1.76 17.11
C LEU A 23 17.48 -3.01 17.59
N GLU A 24 16.71 -3.69 16.72
CA GLU A 24 15.92 -4.87 17.11
C GLU A 24 16.74 -6.00 17.74
N ASP A 25 17.99 -6.18 17.31
CA ASP A 25 18.86 -7.28 17.73
C ASP A 25 19.90 -6.85 18.77
N ILE A 26 19.78 -5.63 19.30
CA ILE A 26 20.67 -5.08 20.32
C ILE A 26 19.98 -5.16 21.69
N GLU A 27 20.67 -5.72 22.69
CA GLU A 27 20.16 -5.88 24.06
C GLU A 27 20.13 -4.56 24.87
N ASP A 28 20.60 -3.44 24.31
CA ASP A 28 20.61 -2.13 24.95
C ASP A 28 19.22 -1.46 24.90
N THR A 29 18.42 -1.76 25.92
CA THR A 29 17.09 -1.17 26.15
C THR A 29 17.08 0.36 26.18
N GLY A 30 18.16 1.03 26.59
CA GLY A 30 18.22 2.49 26.68
C GLY A 30 18.19 3.18 25.32
N MET A 31 18.83 2.58 24.31
CA MET A 31 18.76 3.11 22.93
C MET A 31 17.37 2.99 22.33
N PHE A 32 16.65 1.90 22.65
CA PHE A 32 15.29 1.68 22.18
C PHE A 32 14.32 2.72 22.76
N GLU A 33 14.41 3.02 24.07
CA GLU A 33 13.58 4.05 24.71
C GLU A 33 13.78 5.44 24.09
N ILE A 34 15.02 5.79 23.75
CA ILE A 34 15.34 7.06 23.07
C ILE A 34 14.67 7.11 21.69
N LEU A 35 14.74 6.02 20.91
CA LEU A 35 14.11 5.96 19.60
C LEU A 35 12.59 6.08 19.70
N GLU A 36 11.96 5.38 20.65
CA GLU A 36 10.51 5.47 20.87
C GLU A 36 10.08 6.88 21.28
N SER A 37 10.84 7.55 22.13
CA SER A 37 10.61 8.96 22.46
C SER A 37 10.71 9.87 21.23
N GLN A 38 11.70 9.64 20.36
CA GLN A 38 11.85 10.38 19.10
C GLN A 38 10.69 10.12 18.13
N LYS A 39 10.22 8.88 18.01
CA LYS A 39 9.05 8.52 17.19
C LYS A 39 7.79 9.22 17.68
N ASN A 40 7.56 9.24 18.99
CA ASN A 40 6.41 9.92 19.60
C ASN A 40 6.44 11.42 19.35
N GLU A 41 7.58 12.08 19.57
CA GLU A 41 7.72 13.51 19.28
C GLU A 41 7.54 13.79 17.78
N ALA A 42 8.15 12.98 16.91
CA ALA A 42 7.98 13.10 15.46
C ALA A 42 6.51 12.95 15.05
N ASN A 43 5.76 12.02 15.64
CA ASN A 43 4.33 11.83 15.34
C ASN A 43 3.49 13.06 15.73
N ILE A 44 3.74 13.65 16.91
CA ILE A 44 3.04 14.88 17.35
C ILE A 44 3.33 16.04 16.40
N GLN A 45 4.60 16.23 16.04
CA GLN A 45 4.99 17.32 15.15
C GLN A 45 4.51 17.09 13.70
N PHE A 46 4.48 15.83 13.24
CA PHE A 46 3.92 15.46 11.95
C PHE A 46 2.41 15.74 11.90
N GLY A 47 1.67 15.45 12.97
CA GLY A 47 0.25 15.81 13.07
C GLY A 47 0.00 17.31 12.87
N LYS A 48 0.78 18.17 13.54
CA LYS A 48 0.73 19.64 13.35
C LYS A 48 1.10 20.05 11.93
N PHE A 49 2.07 19.38 11.32
CA PHE A 49 2.46 19.62 9.93
C PHE A 49 1.31 19.27 8.98
N ILE A 50 0.65 18.12 9.17
CA ILE A 50 -0.50 17.71 8.35
C ILE A 50 -1.65 18.68 8.52
N GLU A 51 -2.03 19.03 9.75
CA GLU A 51 -3.11 20.00 10.02
C GLU A 51 -2.89 21.33 9.30
N LYS A 52 -1.66 21.84 9.29
CA LYS A 52 -1.30 23.12 8.66
C LYS A 52 -1.26 23.07 7.12
N ASN A 53 -0.84 21.93 6.54
CA ASN A 53 -0.48 21.87 5.11
C ASN A 53 -1.49 21.09 4.27
N TYR A 54 -2.16 20.09 4.82
CA TYR A 54 -3.06 19.19 4.07
C TYR A 54 -4.15 19.95 3.29
N PRO A 55 -4.86 20.96 3.85
CA PRO A 55 -5.87 21.70 3.10
C PRO A 55 -5.30 22.42 1.86
N LYS A 56 -4.05 22.88 1.94
CA LYS A 56 -3.38 23.63 0.87
C LYS A 56 -2.96 22.75 -0.30
N TRP A 57 -2.79 21.44 -0.07
CA TRP A 57 -2.41 20.49 -1.11
C TRP A 57 -3.48 20.31 -2.20
N PHE A 58 -4.71 20.76 -1.95
CA PHE A 58 -5.81 20.73 -2.92
C PHE A 58 -5.96 22.05 -3.69
N GLU A 59 -5.18 23.07 -3.36
CA GLU A 59 -5.17 24.34 -4.09
C GLU A 59 -4.43 24.19 -5.43
N ALA A 60 -4.86 24.93 -6.45
CA ALA A 60 -4.23 24.89 -7.76
C ALA A 60 -2.79 25.42 -7.70
N ASN A 61 -1.87 24.77 -8.43
CA ASN A 61 -0.45 25.11 -8.50
C ASN A 61 0.32 24.99 -7.16
N THR A 62 -0.20 24.24 -6.20
CA THR A 62 0.56 23.89 -4.98
C THR A 62 1.51 22.74 -5.27
N ASN A 63 2.74 22.82 -4.73
CA ASN A 63 3.65 21.68 -4.67
C ASN A 63 3.17 20.70 -3.59
N ALA A 64 2.23 19.84 -3.96
CA ALA A 64 1.67 18.79 -3.10
C ALA A 64 2.44 17.47 -3.27
N PRO A 65 2.52 16.64 -2.21
CA PRO A 65 3.02 15.27 -2.37
C PRO A 65 2.05 14.46 -3.24
N VAL A 66 2.55 13.37 -3.82
CA VAL A 66 1.67 12.34 -4.40
C VAL A 66 0.76 11.80 -3.31
N MET A 67 -0.54 11.77 -3.59
CA MET A 67 -1.57 11.27 -2.69
C MET A 67 -2.30 10.06 -3.27
N SER A 68 -3.11 9.36 -2.47
CA SER A 68 -3.89 8.20 -2.94
C SER A 68 -4.59 8.45 -4.29
N HIS A 69 -5.27 9.59 -4.45
CA HIS A 69 -6.01 9.89 -5.69
C HIS A 69 -5.13 10.27 -6.90
N THR A 70 -3.86 10.63 -6.70
CA THR A 70 -2.92 10.92 -7.79
C THR A 70 -1.93 9.79 -8.06
N LEU A 71 -1.75 8.86 -7.12
CA LEU A 71 -0.76 7.79 -7.15
C LEU A 71 -0.79 6.99 -8.45
N PHE A 72 -1.97 6.53 -8.87
CA PHE A 72 -2.10 5.73 -10.08
C PHE A 72 -1.65 6.50 -11.32
N LYS A 73 -2.15 7.73 -11.50
CA LYS A 73 -1.81 8.59 -12.64
C LYS A 73 -0.32 8.95 -12.67
N GLU A 74 0.26 9.28 -11.52
CA GLU A 74 1.61 9.86 -11.48
C GLU A 74 2.73 8.82 -11.35
N LYS A 75 2.44 7.64 -10.76
CA LYS A 75 3.45 6.61 -10.47
C LYS A 75 3.21 5.28 -11.19
N VAL A 76 1.97 4.95 -11.54
CA VAL A 76 1.66 3.68 -12.21
C VAL A 76 1.57 3.86 -13.72
N VAL A 77 0.76 4.80 -14.20
CA VAL A 77 0.54 5.00 -15.65
C VAL A 77 1.82 5.20 -16.46
N PRO A 78 2.82 6.00 -16.01
CA PRO A 78 4.06 6.17 -16.76
C PRO A 78 4.87 4.88 -16.95
N GLU A 79 4.63 3.88 -16.11
CA GLU A 79 5.38 2.62 -16.10
C GLU A 79 4.75 1.55 -16.99
N ILE A 80 3.49 1.73 -17.41
CA ILE A 80 2.77 0.78 -18.26
C ILE A 80 3.20 0.95 -19.71
N THR A 81 3.66 -0.14 -20.34
CA THR A 81 4.04 -0.13 -21.75
C THR A 81 3.46 -1.33 -22.49
N PRO A 82 3.07 -1.21 -23.77
CA PRO A 82 2.60 -2.36 -24.55
C PRO A 82 3.65 -3.43 -24.85
N LYS A 83 4.92 -3.16 -24.55
CA LYS A 83 6.04 -4.07 -24.85
C LYS A 83 6.33 -5.05 -23.71
N GLN A 84 5.86 -4.75 -22.51
CA GLN A 84 6.16 -5.49 -21.31
C GLN A 84 4.94 -5.49 -20.39
N PRO A 85 4.41 -6.66 -19.99
CA PRO A 85 3.26 -6.71 -19.10
C PRO A 85 3.64 -6.11 -17.74
N THR A 86 2.72 -5.35 -17.14
CA THR A 86 2.94 -4.70 -15.84
C THR A 86 2.06 -5.34 -14.78
N LEU A 87 2.64 -5.74 -13.64
CA LEU A 87 1.92 -6.17 -12.45
C LEU A 87 1.93 -5.03 -11.43
N LEU A 88 0.76 -4.43 -11.20
CA LEU A 88 0.53 -3.55 -10.06
C LEU A 88 0.01 -4.39 -8.90
N LEU A 89 0.81 -4.50 -7.85
CA LEU A 89 0.45 -5.16 -6.61
C LEU A 89 0.19 -4.13 -5.52
N VAL A 90 -1.05 -4.05 -5.03
CA VAL A 90 -1.46 -3.22 -3.90
C VAL A 90 -1.68 -4.12 -2.69
N ILE A 91 -0.80 -4.03 -1.69
CA ILE A 91 -0.92 -4.79 -0.45
C ILE A 91 -1.62 -3.91 0.58
N ASP A 92 -2.76 -4.37 1.07
CA ASP A 92 -3.55 -3.67 2.09
C ASP A 92 -2.72 -3.40 3.34
N ASN A 93 -2.67 -2.15 3.79
CA ASN A 93 -2.05 -1.80 5.06
C ASN A 93 -0.59 -2.27 5.23
N LEU A 94 0.19 -2.25 4.15
CA LEU A 94 1.61 -2.58 4.23
C LEU A 94 2.37 -1.38 4.80
N ARG A 95 2.82 -1.51 6.05
CA ARG A 95 3.67 -0.51 6.69
C ARG A 95 5.07 -0.50 6.06
N TYR A 96 5.74 0.64 6.14
CA TYR A 96 7.07 0.79 5.54
C TYR A 96 8.14 -0.12 6.18
N ASP A 97 8.04 -0.40 7.49
CA ASP A 97 8.92 -1.35 8.17
C ASP A 97 8.68 -2.81 7.70
N GLN A 98 7.43 -3.17 7.42
CA GLN A 98 7.10 -4.48 6.84
C GLN A 98 7.62 -4.58 5.40
N TRP A 99 7.50 -3.50 4.61
CA TRP A 99 8.14 -3.42 3.30
C TRP A 99 9.64 -3.67 3.41
N LYS A 100 10.34 -3.05 4.38
CA LYS A 100 11.77 -3.31 4.60
C LYS A 100 12.09 -4.74 4.99
N ALA A 101 11.17 -5.45 5.64
CA ALA A 101 11.31 -6.88 5.88
C ALA A 101 11.08 -7.74 4.62
N PHE A 102 10.25 -7.28 3.66
CA PHE A 102 9.95 -7.99 2.42
C PHE A 102 11.00 -7.72 1.33
N GLU A 103 11.57 -6.53 1.31
CA GLU A 103 12.51 -6.05 0.30
C GLU A 103 13.68 -7.04 0.02
N PRO A 104 14.37 -7.61 1.02
CA PRO A 104 15.44 -8.59 0.77
C PRO A 104 14.96 -9.88 0.09
N ILE A 105 13.72 -10.29 0.34
CA ILE A 105 13.13 -11.49 -0.27
C ILE A 105 12.83 -11.23 -1.73
N ILE A 106 12.23 -10.09 -2.03
CA ILE A 106 11.88 -9.66 -3.40
C ILE A 106 13.14 -9.39 -4.23
N SER A 107 14.21 -8.90 -3.59
CA SER A 107 15.50 -8.60 -4.23
C SER A 107 16.19 -9.83 -4.85
N ASN A 108 15.78 -11.05 -4.48
CA ASN A 108 16.24 -12.28 -5.12
C ASN A 108 15.66 -12.48 -6.53
N TYR A 109 14.59 -11.75 -6.88
CA TYR A 109 13.86 -11.89 -8.14
C TYR A 109 13.88 -10.59 -8.95
N TYR A 110 13.75 -9.44 -8.30
CA TYR A 110 13.73 -8.13 -8.94
C TYR A 110 14.85 -7.23 -8.44
N LYS A 111 15.41 -6.42 -9.33
CA LYS A 111 16.28 -5.31 -8.96
C LYS A 111 15.43 -4.06 -8.74
N LYS A 112 15.51 -3.45 -7.56
CA LYS A 112 14.80 -2.21 -7.26
C LYS A 112 15.36 -1.06 -8.10
N GLU A 113 14.52 -0.45 -8.93
CA GLU A 113 14.88 0.74 -9.71
C GLU A 113 14.56 2.03 -8.96
N LYS A 114 13.41 2.07 -8.27
CA LYS A 114 12.91 3.27 -7.59
C LYS A 114 12.13 2.92 -6.34
N GLU A 115 12.15 3.81 -5.35
CA GLU A 115 11.33 3.74 -4.14
C GLU A 115 10.89 5.15 -3.73
N ASP A 116 9.62 5.46 -3.97
CA ASP A 116 9.01 6.75 -3.64
C ASP A 116 8.02 6.58 -2.49
N ALA A 117 7.94 7.58 -1.62
CA ALA A 117 6.85 7.69 -0.66
C ALA A 117 5.66 8.44 -1.28
N PHE A 118 4.46 8.14 -0.78
CA PHE A 118 3.25 8.91 -1.06
C PHE A 118 2.46 9.08 0.25
N PHE A 119 1.50 10.00 0.24
CA PHE A 119 0.67 10.30 1.40
C PHE A 119 -0.73 9.72 1.20
N SER A 120 -1.21 8.92 2.14
CA SER A 120 -2.62 8.50 2.11
C SER A 120 -3.52 9.73 2.27
N ILE A 121 -4.68 9.73 1.62
CA ILE A 121 -5.69 10.75 1.90
C ILE A 121 -6.28 10.56 3.30
N LEU A 122 -6.94 11.59 3.82
CA LEU A 122 -7.63 11.54 5.10
C LEU A 122 -9.14 11.35 4.88
N PRO A 123 -9.80 10.42 5.61
CA PRO A 123 -9.23 9.48 6.56
C PRO A 123 -8.34 8.40 5.92
N SER A 124 -7.25 8.00 6.58
CA SER A 124 -6.29 7.01 6.06
C SER A 124 -6.75 5.57 6.29
N ALA A 125 -7.96 5.24 5.86
CA ALA A 125 -8.55 3.90 5.97
C ALA A 125 -8.85 3.32 4.59
N THR A 126 -8.99 1.99 4.52
CA THR A 126 -9.10 1.22 3.27
C THR A 126 -10.14 1.80 2.31
N GLN A 127 -11.36 2.06 2.79
CA GLN A 127 -12.46 2.61 1.98
C GLN A 127 -12.11 3.91 1.29
N TYR A 128 -11.40 4.80 1.97
CA TYR A 128 -11.04 6.11 1.43
C TYR A 128 -9.83 5.98 0.52
N ALA A 129 -8.73 5.46 1.05
CA ALA A 129 -7.45 5.45 0.37
C ALA A 129 -7.44 4.54 -0.87
N ARG A 130 -7.98 3.32 -0.76
CA ARG A 130 -7.98 2.35 -1.86
C ARG A 130 -8.90 2.78 -3.00
N ASN A 131 -10.12 3.17 -2.68
CA ASN A 131 -11.05 3.65 -3.70
C ASN A 131 -10.52 4.94 -4.35
N ALA A 132 -9.83 5.81 -3.62
CA ALA A 132 -9.17 6.97 -4.21
C ALA A 132 -8.07 6.57 -5.22
N ILE A 133 -7.24 5.56 -4.92
CA ILE A 133 -6.23 5.05 -5.86
C ILE A 133 -6.86 4.60 -7.17
N PHE A 134 -7.91 3.77 -7.10
CA PHE A 134 -8.52 3.20 -8.31
C PHE A 134 -9.48 4.14 -9.02
N SER A 135 -10.14 5.05 -8.30
CA SER A 135 -11.01 6.04 -8.93
C SER A 135 -10.23 7.21 -9.50
N GLY A 136 -9.09 7.57 -8.89
CA GLY A 136 -8.33 8.79 -9.16
C GLY A 136 -9.05 10.06 -8.73
N LEU A 137 -9.85 9.94 -7.68
CA LEU A 137 -10.78 10.97 -7.20
C LEU A 137 -10.77 11.03 -5.68
N MET A 138 -11.17 12.18 -5.13
CA MET A 138 -11.47 12.31 -3.72
C MET A 138 -12.84 11.70 -3.40
N PRO A 139 -13.11 11.30 -2.14
CA PRO A 139 -14.38 10.69 -1.73
C PRO A 139 -15.64 11.48 -2.14
N SER A 140 -15.62 12.80 -1.98
CA SER A 140 -16.74 13.68 -2.39
C SER A 140 -17.00 13.65 -3.91
N ASP A 141 -15.94 13.50 -4.71
CA ASP A 141 -16.07 13.40 -6.16
C ASP A 141 -16.56 12.01 -6.57
N MET A 142 -16.13 10.95 -5.86
CA MET A 142 -16.66 9.60 -6.06
C MET A 142 -18.15 9.53 -5.73
N GLU A 143 -18.57 10.15 -4.63
CA GLU A 143 -19.98 10.25 -4.24
C GLU A 143 -20.82 10.97 -5.32
N THR A 144 -20.29 12.06 -5.86
CA THR A 144 -20.99 12.86 -6.87
C THR A 144 -21.05 12.16 -8.24
N LEU A 145 -19.93 11.60 -8.70
CA LEU A 145 -19.80 11.04 -10.05
C LEU A 145 -20.24 9.57 -10.15
N PHE A 146 -20.14 8.83 -9.04
CA PHE A 146 -20.42 7.40 -8.98
C PHE A 146 -21.23 7.03 -7.72
N PRO A 147 -22.41 7.65 -7.48
CA PRO A 147 -23.24 7.36 -6.31
C PRO A 147 -23.71 5.90 -6.24
N GLN A 148 -23.71 5.19 -7.37
CA GLN A 148 -24.03 3.76 -7.42
C GLN A 148 -22.91 2.84 -6.91
N PHE A 149 -21.66 3.33 -6.85
CA PHE A 149 -20.49 2.57 -6.40
C PHE A 149 -20.01 3.00 -5.01
N TRP A 150 -20.03 4.30 -4.74
CA TRP A 150 -19.59 4.86 -3.48
C TRP A 150 -20.63 4.62 -2.37
N LYS A 151 -20.14 4.34 -1.16
CA LYS A 151 -20.95 4.25 0.05
C LYS A 151 -20.25 5.02 1.16
N ASN A 152 -20.98 5.86 1.88
CA ASN A 152 -20.50 6.59 3.06
C ASN A 152 -20.51 5.69 4.30
N ASP A 153 -19.79 6.05 5.36
CA ASP A 153 -19.63 5.21 6.57
C ASP A 153 -20.97 4.78 7.20
N THR A 154 -22.01 5.60 7.07
CA THR A 154 -23.36 5.33 7.60
C THR A 154 -24.18 4.34 6.78
N ASP A 155 -23.78 4.04 5.55
CA ASP A 155 -24.58 3.20 4.65
C ASP A 155 -24.34 1.71 4.91
N ASP A 156 -25.32 0.86 4.61
CA ASP A 156 -25.17 -0.58 4.78
C ASP A 156 -24.36 -1.24 3.64
N GLY A 157 -23.67 -2.34 3.98
CA GLY A 157 -22.97 -3.21 3.04
C GLY A 157 -21.50 -2.86 2.78
N GLY A 158 -20.84 -3.66 1.94
CA GLY A 158 -19.40 -3.55 1.68
C GLY A 158 -19.00 -2.26 0.97
N LYS A 159 -17.91 -1.64 1.45
CA LYS A 159 -17.38 -0.34 0.99
C LYS A 159 -16.28 -0.43 -0.07
N ASN A 160 -15.76 -1.64 -0.25
CA ASN A 160 -14.64 -1.98 -1.11
C ASN A 160 -15.09 -3.11 -2.05
N LEU A 161 -16.13 -2.85 -2.85
CA LEU A 161 -16.70 -3.83 -3.77
C LEU A 161 -16.57 -3.41 -5.25
N HIS A 162 -16.33 -2.14 -5.50
CA HIS A 162 -16.37 -1.52 -6.83
C HIS A 162 -15.00 -0.97 -7.27
N GLU A 163 -13.89 -1.46 -6.69
CA GLU A 163 -12.55 -1.02 -7.08
C GLU A 163 -12.27 -1.27 -8.58
N ALA A 164 -12.73 -2.40 -9.12
CA ALA A 164 -12.61 -2.71 -10.54
C ALA A 164 -13.40 -1.73 -11.42
N ASP A 165 -14.60 -1.35 -10.99
CA ASP A 165 -15.44 -0.38 -11.69
C ASP A 165 -14.83 1.02 -11.67
N PHE A 166 -14.26 1.42 -10.51
CA PHE A 166 -13.52 2.66 -10.37
C PHE A 166 -12.28 2.70 -11.26
N LEU A 167 -11.48 1.63 -11.27
CA LEU A 167 -10.32 1.51 -12.15
C LEU A 167 -10.75 1.65 -13.62
N ASN A 168 -11.82 0.98 -14.04
CA ASN A 168 -12.32 1.09 -15.41
C ASN A 168 -12.73 2.53 -15.78
N ALA A 169 -13.42 3.23 -14.87
CA ALA A 169 -13.77 4.63 -15.07
C ALA A 169 -12.54 5.55 -15.12
N GLN A 170 -11.52 5.29 -14.29
CA GLN A 170 -10.26 6.04 -14.26
C GLN A 170 -9.45 5.82 -15.54
N MET A 171 -9.29 4.57 -16.00
CA MET A 171 -8.60 4.23 -17.25
C MET A 171 -9.22 4.96 -18.45
N LYS A 172 -10.55 5.02 -18.52
CA LYS A 172 -11.29 5.81 -19.52
C LYS A 172 -10.97 7.29 -19.45
N ARG A 173 -11.00 7.87 -18.25
CA ARG A 173 -10.73 9.30 -18.01
C ARG A 173 -9.28 9.68 -18.32
N LEU A 174 -8.35 8.75 -18.16
CA LEU A 174 -6.93 8.92 -18.51
C LEU A 174 -6.63 8.64 -19.98
N GLY A 175 -7.63 8.23 -20.78
CA GLY A 175 -7.45 7.96 -22.21
C GLY A 175 -6.76 6.63 -22.51
N LEU A 176 -6.72 5.69 -21.56
CA LEU A 176 -5.99 4.42 -21.63
C LEU A 176 -6.86 3.25 -22.14
N ASN A 177 -7.87 3.55 -22.96
CA ASN A 177 -8.87 2.58 -23.43
C ASN A 177 -8.29 1.49 -24.34
N ASN A 178 -7.10 1.72 -24.88
CA ASN A 178 -6.39 0.80 -25.76
C ASN A 178 -5.59 -0.27 -25.01
N LEU A 179 -5.47 -0.15 -23.67
CA LEU A 179 -4.75 -1.12 -22.86
C LEU A 179 -5.65 -2.28 -22.48
N ASN A 180 -5.13 -3.50 -22.61
CA ASN A 180 -5.75 -4.69 -22.05
C ASN A 180 -5.36 -4.81 -20.57
N TYR A 181 -6.33 -4.79 -19.66
CA TYR A 181 -6.05 -4.89 -18.24
C TYR A 181 -7.08 -5.71 -17.46
N GLU A 182 -6.63 -6.29 -16.36
CA GLU A 182 -7.47 -7.05 -15.43
C GLU A 182 -7.26 -6.61 -13.99
N TYR A 183 -8.31 -6.72 -13.18
CA TYR A 183 -8.29 -6.43 -11.75
C TYR A 183 -8.65 -7.69 -10.96
N HIS A 184 -7.82 -8.03 -9.98
CA HIS A 184 -7.99 -9.20 -9.11
C HIS A 184 -7.93 -8.79 -7.65
N LYS A 185 -8.98 -9.10 -6.89
CA LYS A 185 -9.00 -8.89 -5.43
C LYS A 185 -8.87 -10.22 -4.69
N ILE A 186 -7.81 -10.33 -3.90
CA ILE A 186 -7.50 -11.52 -3.12
C ILE A 186 -7.84 -11.27 -1.64
N THR A 187 -8.96 -11.86 -1.20
CA THR A 187 -9.45 -11.76 0.18
C THR A 187 -9.19 -13.02 1.01
N ASN A 188 -8.74 -14.10 0.38
CA ASN A 188 -8.50 -15.37 1.05
C ASN A 188 -7.44 -16.22 0.32
N LEU A 189 -6.88 -17.18 1.04
CA LEU A 189 -5.82 -18.07 0.55
C LEU A 189 -6.23 -18.87 -0.69
N LYS A 190 -7.50 -19.33 -0.76
CA LYS A 190 -8.00 -20.15 -1.88
C LYS A 190 -7.96 -19.36 -3.19
N ASN A 191 -8.43 -18.11 -3.17
CA ASN A 191 -8.39 -17.23 -4.34
C ASN A 191 -6.95 -16.87 -4.71
N GLY A 192 -6.08 -16.64 -3.73
CA GLY A 192 -4.66 -16.39 -3.95
C GLY A 192 -3.96 -17.54 -4.66
N LYS A 193 -4.15 -18.79 -4.19
CA LYS A 193 -3.62 -19.99 -4.84
C LYS A 193 -4.16 -20.16 -6.26
N LYS A 194 -5.47 -19.98 -6.46
CA LYS A 194 -6.09 -20.09 -7.79
C LYS A 194 -5.50 -19.10 -8.79
N LEU A 195 -5.25 -17.85 -8.38
CA LEU A 195 -4.64 -16.86 -9.26
C LEU A 195 -3.17 -17.20 -9.54
N ALA A 196 -2.42 -17.63 -8.52
CA ALA A 196 -1.03 -18.08 -8.70
C ALA A 196 -0.94 -19.27 -9.66
N GLU A 197 -1.81 -20.27 -9.56
CA GLU A 197 -1.82 -21.44 -10.46
C GLU A 197 -2.13 -21.07 -11.92
N ASN A 198 -2.91 -20.00 -12.14
CA ASN A 198 -3.33 -19.55 -13.47
C ASN A 198 -2.59 -18.27 -13.93
N PHE A 199 -1.49 -17.90 -13.26
CA PHE A 199 -0.83 -16.61 -13.47
C PHE A 199 -0.32 -16.42 -14.92
N SER A 200 0.05 -17.51 -15.59
CA SER A 200 0.49 -17.50 -16.98
C SER A 200 -0.54 -16.93 -17.97
N ALA A 201 -1.85 -17.03 -17.65
CA ALA A 201 -2.92 -16.45 -18.45
C ALA A 201 -2.87 -14.92 -18.51
N LEU A 202 -2.26 -14.28 -17.50
CA LEU A 202 -2.20 -12.82 -17.36
C LEU A 202 -1.11 -12.19 -18.24
N LYS A 203 -0.24 -12.99 -18.88
CA LYS A 203 0.91 -12.51 -19.66
C LYS A 203 0.52 -11.59 -20.83
N ASN A 204 -0.69 -11.75 -21.35
CA ASN A 204 -1.19 -10.98 -22.50
C ASN A 204 -1.83 -9.65 -22.09
N ASN A 205 -1.85 -9.31 -20.80
CA ASN A 205 -2.36 -8.04 -20.29
C ASN A 205 -1.24 -7.00 -20.31
N ASP A 206 -1.57 -5.77 -20.72
CA ASP A 206 -0.67 -4.63 -20.56
C ASP A 206 -0.52 -4.27 -19.07
N LEU A 207 -1.63 -4.38 -18.31
CA LEU A 207 -1.67 -4.16 -16.86
C LEU A 207 -2.48 -5.26 -16.16
N THR A 208 -1.89 -5.88 -15.16
CA THR A 208 -2.61 -6.72 -14.19
C THR A 208 -2.56 -6.03 -12.84
N VAL A 209 -3.72 -5.74 -12.26
CA VAL A 209 -3.83 -5.16 -10.92
C VAL A 209 -4.25 -6.26 -9.95
N VAL A 210 -3.46 -6.44 -8.88
CA VAL A 210 -3.78 -7.37 -7.79
C VAL A 210 -3.87 -6.58 -6.49
N VAL A 211 -5.04 -6.57 -5.87
CA VAL A 211 -5.22 -6.09 -4.50
C VAL A 211 -5.19 -7.29 -3.56
N TYR A 212 -4.26 -7.27 -2.61
CA TYR A 212 -4.07 -8.35 -1.66
C TYR A 212 -4.45 -7.88 -0.25
N ASN A 213 -5.58 -8.37 0.28
CA ASN A 213 -6.10 -8.02 1.60
C ASN A 213 -5.29 -8.70 2.71
N PHE A 214 -4.15 -8.10 3.03
CA PHE A 214 -3.25 -8.54 4.08
C PHE A 214 -3.86 -8.41 5.49
N VAL A 215 -4.61 -7.31 5.75
CA VAL A 215 -5.28 -7.09 7.03
C VAL A 215 -6.30 -8.18 7.30
N ASP A 216 -7.23 -8.46 6.39
CA ASP A 216 -8.23 -9.50 6.63
C ASP A 216 -7.56 -10.84 6.97
N MET A 217 -6.49 -11.21 6.26
CA MET A 217 -5.79 -12.46 6.53
C MET A 217 -5.11 -12.54 7.90
N LEU A 218 -4.54 -11.45 8.41
CA LEU A 218 -3.89 -11.43 9.74
C LEU A 218 -4.82 -11.02 10.87
N SER A 219 -5.81 -10.18 10.60
CA SER A 219 -6.83 -9.71 11.54
C SER A 219 -7.86 -10.77 11.83
N HIS A 220 -8.32 -11.54 10.83
CA HIS A 220 -9.13 -12.74 11.11
C HIS A 220 -8.37 -13.71 12.02
N ALA A 221 -7.07 -13.91 11.76
CA ALA A 221 -6.22 -14.72 12.62
C ALA A 221 -6.07 -14.13 14.04
N LYS A 222 -5.91 -12.81 14.19
CA LYS A 222 -5.87 -12.12 15.50
C LYS A 222 -7.20 -12.19 16.25
N THR A 223 -8.34 -12.09 15.58
CA THR A 223 -9.67 -12.12 16.24
C THR A 223 -10.10 -13.53 16.59
N GLU A 224 -9.76 -14.52 15.78
CA GLU A 224 -10.15 -15.92 15.99
C GLU A 224 -9.16 -16.69 16.88
N MET A 225 -7.90 -16.26 16.98
CA MET A 225 -6.87 -16.92 17.76
C MET A 225 -6.13 -15.93 18.66
N GLU A 226 -6.38 -16.02 19.97
CA GLU A 226 -5.68 -15.23 21.00
C GLU A 226 -4.15 -15.34 20.89
N VAL A 227 -3.66 -16.50 20.48
CA VAL A 227 -2.25 -16.79 20.18
C VAL A 227 -1.65 -15.85 19.13
N VAL A 228 -2.41 -15.44 18.10
CA VAL A 228 -1.88 -14.55 17.05
C VAL A 228 -1.76 -13.12 17.55
N LYS A 229 -2.59 -12.70 18.51
CA LYS A 229 -2.42 -11.42 19.21
C LYS A 229 -1.15 -11.44 20.07
N GLU A 230 -0.88 -12.52 20.79
CA GLU A 230 0.35 -12.68 21.58
C GLU A 230 1.60 -12.66 20.69
N LEU A 231 1.56 -13.36 19.55
CA LEU A 231 2.66 -13.42 18.58
C LEU A 231 2.90 -12.11 17.82
N ALA A 232 1.96 -11.17 17.83
CA ALA A 232 2.07 -9.87 17.16
C ALA A 232 1.82 -8.71 18.13
N SER A 233 2.35 -8.85 19.35
CA SER A 233 2.18 -7.96 20.49
C SER A 233 2.96 -6.65 20.41
N ASN A 234 3.98 -6.57 19.55
CA ASN A 234 4.74 -5.35 19.26
C ASN A 234 5.15 -5.28 17.79
N ASP A 235 5.76 -4.16 17.39
CA ASP A 235 6.16 -3.92 16.00
C ASP A 235 7.14 -4.97 15.45
N LYS A 236 8.15 -5.36 16.24
CA LYS A 236 9.11 -6.44 15.88
C LYS A 236 8.40 -7.76 15.63
N ALA A 237 7.56 -8.18 16.56
CA ALA A 237 6.84 -9.45 16.50
C ALA A 237 5.85 -9.47 15.31
N TYR A 238 5.14 -8.36 15.10
CA TYR A 238 4.24 -8.21 13.96
C TYR A 238 5.00 -8.24 12.63
N ARG A 239 6.11 -7.50 12.51
CA ARG A 239 6.99 -7.52 11.33
C ARG A 239 7.52 -8.94 11.04
N SER A 240 8.00 -9.65 12.07
CA SER A 240 8.45 -11.04 11.94
C SER A 240 7.33 -11.98 11.45
N LEU A 241 6.14 -11.91 12.05
CA LEU A 241 4.98 -12.70 11.63
C LEU A 241 4.63 -12.44 10.16
N THR A 242 4.63 -11.16 9.76
CA THR A 242 4.26 -10.76 8.40
C THR A 242 5.30 -11.20 7.38
N GLN A 243 6.59 -11.16 7.73
CA GLN A 243 7.67 -11.68 6.90
C GLN A 243 7.55 -13.20 6.72
N SER A 244 7.27 -13.93 7.81
CA SER A 244 7.06 -15.38 7.76
C SER A 244 5.86 -15.74 6.89
N TRP A 245 4.76 -15.01 7.04
CA TRP A 245 3.59 -15.14 6.18
C TRP A 245 3.94 -14.91 4.71
N PHE A 246 4.64 -13.81 4.38
CA PHE A 246 4.97 -13.45 3.01
C PHE A 246 5.79 -14.54 2.31
N LYS A 247 6.80 -15.10 3.00
CA LYS A 247 7.64 -16.22 2.49
C LYS A 247 6.85 -17.46 2.09
N ASN A 248 5.68 -17.67 2.69
CA ASN A 248 4.84 -18.86 2.49
C ASN A 248 3.51 -18.54 1.78
N SER A 249 3.37 -17.32 1.25
CA SER A 249 2.13 -16.84 0.66
C SER A 249 2.08 -17.09 -0.86
N PRO A 250 0.89 -17.33 -1.44
CA PRO A 250 0.73 -17.33 -2.90
C PRO A 250 1.13 -16.00 -3.54
N LEU A 251 1.23 -14.94 -2.76
CA LEU A 251 1.71 -13.65 -3.22
C LEU A 251 3.16 -13.69 -3.69
N LEU A 252 4.04 -14.37 -2.94
CA LEU A 252 5.43 -14.55 -3.37
C LEU A 252 5.50 -15.42 -4.63
N ASP A 253 4.68 -16.47 -4.72
CA ASP A 253 4.59 -17.32 -5.91
C ASP A 253 4.18 -16.51 -7.15
N MET A 254 3.21 -15.59 -7.00
CA MET A 254 2.82 -14.66 -8.08
C MET A 254 3.97 -13.73 -8.49
N ILE A 255 4.72 -13.18 -7.53
CA ILE A 255 5.88 -12.32 -7.80
C ILE A 255 6.96 -13.08 -8.59
N GLN A 256 7.25 -14.33 -8.20
CA GLN A 256 8.22 -15.18 -8.88
C GLN A 256 7.77 -15.52 -10.32
N GLN A 257 6.50 -15.90 -10.50
CA GLN A 257 5.96 -16.18 -11.83
C GLN A 257 5.93 -14.93 -12.71
N ALA A 258 5.56 -13.78 -12.16
CA ALA A 258 5.62 -12.49 -12.85
C ALA A 258 7.04 -12.23 -13.38
N GLN A 259 8.07 -12.49 -12.55
CA GLN A 259 9.46 -12.31 -12.95
C GLN A 259 9.84 -13.24 -14.10
N GLN A 260 9.49 -14.52 -14.02
CA GLN A 260 9.77 -15.52 -15.06
C GLN A 260 9.08 -15.20 -16.39
N LEU A 261 7.89 -14.60 -16.33
CA LEU A 261 7.12 -14.20 -17.50
C LEU A 261 7.50 -12.82 -18.04
N GLY A 262 8.44 -12.13 -17.39
CA GLY A 262 9.00 -10.85 -17.83
C GLY A 262 8.17 -9.62 -17.44
N PHE A 263 7.32 -9.72 -16.41
CA PHE A 263 6.53 -8.59 -15.95
C PHE A 263 7.42 -7.50 -15.34
N LYS A 264 7.04 -6.24 -15.54
CA LYS A 264 7.46 -5.15 -14.65
C LYS A 264 6.61 -5.22 -13.37
N LEU A 265 7.25 -5.22 -12.20
CA LEU A 265 6.57 -5.22 -10.91
C LEU A 265 6.51 -3.80 -10.33
N ILE A 266 5.30 -3.36 -9.99
CA ILE A 266 5.05 -2.18 -9.16
C ILE A 266 4.38 -2.66 -7.88
N LEU A 267 5.01 -2.46 -6.73
CA LEU A 267 4.45 -2.82 -5.44
C LEU A 267 4.15 -1.54 -4.66
N THR A 268 2.94 -1.45 -4.13
CA THR A 268 2.52 -0.33 -3.30
C THR A 268 1.57 -0.77 -2.20
N THR A 269 1.18 0.18 -1.35
CA THR A 269 0.17 0.02 -0.32
C THR A 269 -0.97 1.01 -0.59
N ASP A 270 -2.14 0.77 -0.03
CA ASP A 270 -3.21 1.77 -0.01
C ASP A 270 -3.06 2.76 1.15
N HIS A 271 -2.73 2.25 2.33
CA HIS A 271 -2.46 3.01 3.54
C HIS A 271 -1.49 2.25 4.47
N GLY A 272 -1.30 2.76 5.68
CA GLY A 272 -0.60 2.06 6.76
C GLY A 272 -1.40 2.11 8.04
N THR A 273 -0.84 1.56 9.12
CA THR A 273 -1.40 1.65 10.46
C THR A 273 -0.31 1.93 11.47
N ILE A 274 -0.68 2.62 12.54
CA ILE A 274 0.08 2.67 13.78
C ILE A 274 -0.51 1.65 14.75
N ASN A 275 0.35 1.01 15.55
CA ASN A 275 -0.11 0.30 16.74
C ASN A 275 -0.39 1.36 17.82
N VAL A 276 -1.64 1.42 18.31
CA VAL A 276 -2.09 2.31 19.38
C VAL A 276 -2.24 1.52 20.66
#